data_AF-A0A925WNB8-F1
#
_entry.id   AF-A0A925WNB8-F1
#
_cell.length_a   1.000
_cell.length_b   1.000
_cell.length_c   1.000
_cell.angle_alpha   90.00
_cell.angle_beta   90.00
_cell.angle_gamma   90.00
#
_symmetry.space_group_name_H-M   'P 1'
#
loop_
_entity.id
_entity.type
_entity.pdbx_description
1 polymer ?
#
loop_
_entity_poly.entity_id
_entity_poly.type
_entity_poly.pdbx_seq_one_letter_code
_entity_poly.pdbx_strand_id
1 'polypeptide(L)'
;MNRLLTLALAVVLLLLGAVMYRNAQAQAAEQSFAALLQTLSATQTEFTVYFVQPLATGERSRTFGADATLNIGVDYFCFSELWNNQDRQHCLPFSNIVSVTAVRG
;
A
#
# COMPACT_ATOMS: atom_id res chain seq x y z
N MET A 1 -11.66 25.60 -46.37
CA MET A 1 -11.07 25.07 -45.13
C MET A 1 -12.16 24.31 -44.37
N ASN A 2 -12.03 22.98 -44.34
CA ASN A 2 -13.11 22.03 -44.07
C ASN A 2 -13.53 22.02 -42.60
N ARG A 3 -14.76 22.46 -42.31
CA ARG A 3 -15.41 22.33 -41.00
C ARG A 3 -15.46 20.88 -40.48
N LEU A 4 -15.43 19.90 -41.40
CA LEU A 4 -15.33 18.47 -41.10
C LEU A 4 -13.98 18.08 -40.51
N LEU A 5 -12.89 18.75 -40.91
CA LEU A 5 -11.54 18.44 -40.44
C LEU A 5 -11.32 18.95 -39.01
N THR A 6 -11.88 20.11 -38.68
CA THR A 6 -11.85 20.67 -37.31
C THR A 6 -12.67 19.85 -36.33
N LEU A 7 -13.84 19.34 -36.74
CA LEU A 7 -14.67 18.45 -35.92
C LEU A 7 -13.96 17.11 -35.65
N ALA A 8 -13.35 16.51 -36.66
CA ALA A 8 -12.59 15.27 -36.49
C ALA A 8 -11.42 15.44 -35.52
N LEU A 9 -10.68 16.55 -35.63
CA LEU A 9 -9.56 16.83 -34.74
C LEU A 9 -10.01 17.04 -33.28
N ALA A 10 -11.14 17.72 -33.06
CA ALA A 10 -11.68 17.96 -31.73
C ALA A 10 -12.12 16.66 -31.04
N VAL A 11 -12.71 15.73 -31.78
CA VAL A 11 -13.11 14.40 -31.25
C VAL A 11 -11.88 13.57 -30.88
N VAL A 12 -10.82 13.60 -31.70
CA VAL A 12 -9.57 12.88 -31.40
C VAL A 12 -8.89 13.43 -30.14
N LEU A 13 -8.86 14.75 -29.96
CA LEU A 13 -8.31 15.38 -28.75
C LEU A 13 -9.12 15.03 -27.48
N LEU A 14 -10.45 14.99 -27.59
CA LEU A 14 -11.33 14.56 -26.49
C LEU A 14 -11.10 13.10 -26.09
N LEU A 15 -10.92 12.22 -27.06
CA LEU A 15 -10.66 10.80 -26.82
C LEU A 15 -9.28 10.59 -26.16
N LEU A 16 -8.25 11.32 -26.57
CA LEU A 16 -6.92 11.25 -25.95
C LEU A 16 -6.93 11.75 -24.48
N GLY A 17 -7.72 12.78 -24.17
CA GLY A 17 -7.87 13.26 -22.79
C GLY A 17 -8.54 12.24 -21.86
N ALA A 18 -9.52 11.49 -22.36
CA ALA A 18 -10.24 10.48 -21.57
C ALA A 18 -9.36 9.26 -21.21
N VAL A 19 -8.40 8.90 -22.06
CA VAL A 19 -7.47 7.77 -21.80
C VAL A 19 -6.49 8.09 -20.68
N MET A 20 -6.08 9.35 -20.50
CA MET A 20 -5.13 9.73 -19.45
C MET A 20 -5.71 9.71 -18.02
N TYR A 21 -7.03 9.68 -17.86
CA TYR A 21 -7.68 9.75 -16.55
C TYR A 21 -7.76 8.41 -15.78
N ARG A 22 -7.20 7.32 -16.32
CA ARG A 22 -7.39 5.96 -15.78
C ARG A 22 -6.36 5.47 -14.74
N ASN A 23 -5.41 6.29 -14.29
CA ASN A 23 -4.37 5.84 -13.35
C ASN A 23 -4.62 6.15 -11.85
N ALA A 24 -5.76 6.76 -11.48
CA ALA A 24 -6.01 7.18 -10.09
C ALA A 24 -6.39 6.06 -9.11
N GLN A 25 -6.73 4.85 -9.59
CA GLN A 25 -7.24 3.78 -8.72
C GLN A 25 -6.16 3.11 -7.87
N ALA A 26 -4.93 3.00 -8.37
CA ALA A 26 -3.83 2.36 -7.64
C ALA A 26 -3.39 3.19 -6.41
N GLN A 27 -3.23 4.51 -6.58
CA GLN A 27 -2.86 5.41 -5.48
C GLN A 27 -3.94 5.51 -4.38
N ALA A 28 -5.22 5.44 -4.73
CA ALA A 28 -6.29 5.45 -3.74
C ALA A 28 -6.29 4.19 -2.85
N ALA A 29 -5.91 3.04 -3.40
CA ALA A 29 -5.82 1.79 -2.65
C ALA A 29 -4.65 1.81 -1.64
N GLU A 30 -3.48 2.29 -2.05
CA GLU A 30 -2.30 2.41 -1.17
C GLU A 30 -2.55 3.36 0.01
N GLN A 31 -3.18 4.51 -0.25
CA GLN A 31 -3.56 5.46 0.80
C GLN A 31 -4.56 4.87 1.80
N SER A 32 -5.54 4.09 1.30
CA SER A 32 -6.52 3.42 2.15
C SER A 32 -5.85 2.35 3.03
N PHE A 33 -4.84 1.66 2.50
CA PHE A 33 -4.11 0.64 3.23
C PHE A 33 -3.18 1.23 4.30
N ALA A 34 -2.47 2.33 3.98
CA ALA A 34 -1.71 3.09 4.98
C ALA A 34 -2.61 3.52 6.15
N ALA A 35 -3.79 4.06 5.86
CA ALA A 35 -4.76 4.47 6.88
C ALA A 35 -5.25 3.29 7.74
N LEU A 36 -5.46 2.11 7.15
CA LEU A 36 -5.81 0.90 7.89
C LEU A 36 -4.71 0.52 8.90
N LEU A 37 -3.46 0.41 8.45
CA LEU A 37 -2.34 0.05 9.34
C LEU A 37 -2.12 1.11 10.43
N GLN A 38 -2.27 2.39 10.10
CA GLN A 38 -2.17 3.48 11.07
C GLN A 38 -3.27 3.37 12.12
N THR A 39 -4.50 3.04 11.71
CA THR A 39 -5.62 2.84 12.62
C THR A 39 -5.33 1.67 13.56
N LEU A 40 -4.96 0.49 13.02
CA LEU A 40 -4.68 -0.70 13.83
C LEU A 40 -3.55 -0.47 14.85
N SER A 41 -2.50 0.24 14.43
CA SER A 41 -1.39 0.62 15.32
C SER A 41 -1.83 1.63 16.40
N ALA A 42 -2.58 2.66 16.02
CA ALA A 42 -3.07 3.68 16.95
C ALA A 42 -4.08 3.11 17.95
N THR A 43 -4.91 2.15 17.55
CA THR A 43 -5.87 1.46 18.42
C THR A 43 -5.26 0.27 19.16
N GLN A 44 -3.93 0.05 19.05
CA GLN A 44 -3.21 -1.04 19.69
C GLN A 44 -3.87 -2.41 19.47
N THR A 45 -4.48 -2.58 18.29
CA THR A 45 -5.19 -3.80 17.94
C THR A 45 -4.17 -4.79 17.40
N GLU A 46 -4.16 -6.01 17.94
CA GLU A 46 -3.31 -7.06 17.39
C GLU A 46 -3.77 -7.42 15.96
N PHE A 47 -2.81 -7.53 15.04
CA PHE A 47 -3.12 -7.91 13.67
C PHE A 47 -2.02 -8.74 13.02
N THR A 48 -2.39 -9.59 12.08
CA THR A 48 -1.49 -10.41 11.28
C THR A 48 -1.42 -9.88 9.85
N VAL A 49 -0.21 -9.70 9.34
CA VAL A 49 0.08 -9.37 7.93
C VAL A 49 0.55 -10.63 7.23
N TYR A 50 0.01 -10.89 6.04
CA TYR A 50 0.44 -11.98 5.16
C TYR A 50 1.21 -11.41 3.97
N PHE A 51 2.35 -12.02 3.64
CA PHE A 51 3.28 -11.51 2.63
C PHE A 51 3.27 -12.34 1.35
N VAL A 52 3.45 -11.66 0.21
CA VAL A 52 3.61 -12.30 -1.10
C VAL A 52 4.93 -13.05 -1.13
N GLN A 53 6.03 -12.34 -0.87
CA GLN A 53 7.37 -12.89 -0.69
C GLN A 53 7.69 -13.04 0.80
N PRO A 54 8.37 -14.13 1.21
CA PRO A 54 8.77 -14.31 2.59
C PRO A 54 9.74 -13.21 3.04
N LEU A 55 9.74 -12.94 4.34
CA LEU A 55 10.75 -12.10 4.99
C LEU A 55 12.13 -12.74 4.87
N ALA A 56 13.18 -11.97 5.19
CA ALA A 56 14.55 -12.50 5.24
C ALA A 56 14.72 -13.67 6.22
N THR A 57 13.84 -13.77 7.23
CA THR A 57 13.74 -14.87 8.20
C THR A 57 13.01 -16.10 7.66
N GLY A 58 12.40 -16.01 6.46
CA GLY A 58 11.61 -17.07 5.83
C GLY A 58 10.10 -17.03 6.14
N GLU A 59 9.68 -16.17 7.07
CA GLU A 59 8.27 -16.06 7.48
C GLU A 59 7.40 -15.47 6.36
N ARG A 60 6.23 -16.07 6.09
CA ARG A 60 5.23 -15.54 5.14
C ARG A 60 4.10 -14.77 5.81
N SER A 61 4.11 -14.70 7.13
CA SER A 61 3.16 -13.92 7.91
C SER A 61 3.81 -13.46 9.20
N ARG A 62 3.39 -12.31 9.70
CA ARG A 62 3.84 -11.81 11.00
C ARG A 62 2.68 -11.17 11.74
N THR A 63 2.55 -11.50 13.02
CA THR A 63 1.60 -10.86 13.94
C THR A 63 2.30 -9.71 14.65
N PHE A 64 1.63 -8.57 14.70
CA PHE A 64 2.05 -7.36 15.39
C PHE A 64 1.12 -7.15 16.57
N GLY A 65 1.71 -7.10 17.77
CA GLY A 65 0.99 -6.85 19.01
C GLY A 65 0.70 -5.36 19.23
N ALA A 66 0.00 -5.08 20.31
CA ALA A 66 -0.36 -3.73 20.77
C ALA A 66 0.84 -2.76 20.94
N ASP A 67 2.03 -3.31 21.21
CA ASP A 67 3.28 -2.62 21.45
C ASP A 67 4.17 -2.49 20.20
N ALA A 68 3.73 -3.01 19.05
CA ALA A 68 4.49 -2.94 17.82
C ALA A 68 4.66 -1.49 17.35
N THR A 69 5.92 -1.05 17.26
CA THR A 69 6.25 0.25 16.67
C THR A 69 6.37 0.10 15.16
N LEU A 70 5.43 0.70 14.44
CA LEU A 70 5.38 0.69 12.97
C LEU A 70 5.66 2.09 12.44
N ASN A 71 6.46 2.17 11.38
CA ASN A 71 6.60 3.38 10.59
C ASN A 71 5.91 3.18 9.25
N ILE A 72 4.84 3.93 8.99
CA ILE A 72 3.98 3.73 7.81
C ILE A 72 4.20 4.91 6.86
N GLY A 73 4.81 4.61 5.72
CA GLY A 73 5.00 5.55 4.62
C GLY A 73 3.80 5.57 3.67
N VAL A 74 4.02 6.15 2.49
CA VAL A 74 2.95 6.35 1.49
C VAL A 74 2.60 5.03 0.79
N ASP A 75 3.60 4.19 0.54
CA ASP A 75 3.54 2.94 -0.23
C ASP A 75 4.32 1.79 0.44
N TYR A 76 4.77 2.00 1.67
CA TYR A 76 5.54 1.03 2.46
C TYR A 76 5.18 1.09 3.93
N PHE A 77 5.51 0.03 4.67
CA PHE A 77 5.61 0.10 6.12
C PHE A 77 6.91 -0.54 6.59
N CYS A 78 7.39 -0.08 7.75
CA CYS A 78 8.54 -0.63 8.41
C CYS A 78 8.19 -1.06 9.83
N PHE A 79 8.88 -2.09 10.30
CA PHE A 79 8.87 -2.54 11.69
C PHE A 79 10.30 -2.86 12.11
N SER A 80 10.57 -2.76 13.40
CA SER A 80 11.85 -3.14 13.98
C SER A 80 11.72 -4.43 14.77
N GLU A 81 12.77 -5.23 14.76
CA GLU A 81 12.92 -6.36 15.66
C GLU A 81 14.31 -6.36 16.29
N LEU A 82 14.42 -6.94 17.48
CA LEU A 82 15.72 -7.14 18.11
C LEU A 82 16.45 -8.29 17.42
N TRP A 83 17.63 -7.98 16.89
CA TRP A 83 18.55 -8.94 16.29
C TRP A 83 19.95 -8.72 16.85
N ASN A 84 20.51 -9.70 17.57
CA ASN A 84 21.83 -9.60 18.21
C ASN A 84 22.01 -8.35 19.09
N ASN A 85 21.02 -8.03 19.94
CA ASN A 85 20.99 -6.85 20.81
C ASN A 85 21.01 -5.50 20.07
N GLN A 86 20.69 -5.49 18.77
CA GLN A 86 20.52 -4.29 17.97
C GLN A 86 19.14 -4.29 17.32
N ASP A 87 18.58 -3.10 17.12
CA ASP A 87 17.35 -2.96 16.35
C ASP A 87 17.65 -3.16 14.87
N ARG A 88 17.01 -4.16 14.29
CA ARG A 88 17.00 -4.39 12.85
C ARG A 88 15.67 -3.94 12.29
N GLN A 89 15.72 -2.90 11.49
CA GLN A 89 14.55 -2.40 10.78
C GLN A 89 14.32 -3.17 9.48
N HIS A 90 13.06 -3.55 9.25
CA HIS A 90 12.59 -4.15 8.02
C HIS A 90 11.56 -3.21 7.41
N CYS A 91 11.73 -2.84 6.14
CA CYS A 91 10.78 -2.04 5.39
C CYS A 91 10.27 -2.84 4.18
N LEU A 92 8.97 -2.89 4.01
CA LEU A 92 8.31 -3.66 2.96
C LEU A 92 7.36 -2.76 2.19
N PRO A 93 7.34 -2.83 0.85
CA PRO A 93 6.34 -2.13 0.07
C PRO A 93 4.97 -2.79 0.29
N PHE A 94 3.89 -2.01 0.19
CA PHE A 94 2.52 -2.55 0.28
C PHE A 94 2.23 -3.58 -0.82
N SER A 95 2.90 -3.49 -1.97
CA SER A 95 2.83 -4.50 -3.02
C SER A 95 3.31 -5.90 -2.60
N ASN A 96 4.05 -6.02 -1.48
CA ASN A 96 4.45 -7.30 -0.91
C ASN A 96 3.43 -7.84 0.11
N ILE A 97 2.28 -7.20 0.29
CA ILE A 97 1.25 -7.60 1.25
C ILE A 97 0.09 -8.24 0.50
N VAL A 98 -0.29 -9.44 0.94
CA VAL A 98 -1.47 -10.16 0.43
C VAL A 98 -2.72 -9.69 1.17
N SER A 99 -2.66 -9.66 2.50
CA SER A 99 -3.80 -9.30 3.34
C SER A 99 -3.35 -8.92 4.75
N VAL A 100 -4.26 -8.23 5.46
CA VAL A 100 -4.14 -7.91 6.88
C VAL A 100 -5.39 -8.39 7.58
N THR A 101 -5.22 -9.09 8.70
CA THR A 101 -6.33 -9.61 9.52
C THR A 101 -6.17 -9.11 10.94
N ALA A 102 -7.16 -8.38 11.45
CA ALA A 102 -7.20 -8.04 12.87
C ALA A 102 -7.53 -9.30 13.68
N VAL A 103 -6.77 -9.56 14.73
CA VAL A 103 -7.08 -10.60 15.71
C VAL A 103 -8.10 -9.99 16.65
N ARG A 104 -9.36 -10.43 16.57
CA ARG A 104 -10.38 -10.00 17.54
C ARG A 104 -9.97 -10.49 18.93
N GLY A 105 -9.74 -9.55 19.84
CA GLY A 105 -9.80 -9.77 21.28
C GLY A 105 -11.25 -9.97 21.75
#